data_AF-A0A971TPD1-F1
#
_entry.id   AF-A0A971TPD1-F1
#
_cell.length_a   1.000
_cell.length_b   1.000
_cell.length_c   1.000
_cell.angle_alpha   90.00
_cell.angle_beta   90.00
_cell.angle_gamma   90.00
#
_symmetry.space_group_name_H-M   'P 1'
#
loop_
_entity.id
_entity.type
_entity.pdbx_description
1 polymer ?
#
loop_
_entity_poly.entity_id
_entity_poly.type
_entity_poly.pdbx_seq_one_letter_code
_entity_poly.pdbx_strand_id
1 'polypeptide(L)'
;MDSRRIVSRAEHYRGSMVRFLRDLIAIPSESTQEKRVIQRIAAEMRSTKAFDRVWTDGFGNLFGQVGKGPRAIAIDAHVDT
;
A
#
# COMPACT_ATOMS: atom_id res chain seq x y z
N MET A 1 -3.33 -14.80 -18.26
CA MET A 1 -2.39 -14.30 -17.24
C MET A 1 -1.64 -15.51 -16.70
N ASP A 2 -0.31 -15.52 -16.75
CA ASP A 2 0.49 -16.68 -16.30
C ASP A 2 0.72 -16.58 -14.78
N SER A 3 0.06 -17.45 -14.01
CA SER A 3 0.14 -17.46 -12.55
C SER A 3 1.55 -17.73 -12.03
N ARG A 4 2.36 -18.54 -12.74
CA ARG A 4 3.75 -18.83 -12.33
C ARG A 4 4.62 -17.59 -12.35
N ARG A 5 4.40 -16.71 -13.34
CA ARG A 5 5.13 -15.43 -13.44
C ARG A 5 4.75 -14.48 -12.30
N ILE A 6 3.50 -14.49 -11.84
CA ILE A 6 3.07 -13.68 -10.69
C ILE A 6 3.76 -14.16 -9.42
N VAL A 7 3.73 -15.47 -9.15
CA VAL A 7 4.37 -16.07 -7.97
C VAL A 7 5.87 -15.80 -7.96
N SER A 8 6.55 -15.99 -9.09
CA SER A 8 7.99 -15.68 -9.21
C SER A 8 8.31 -14.22 -8.92
N ARG A 9 7.46 -13.28 -9.35
CA ARG A 9 7.62 -11.85 -9.03
C ARG A 9 7.35 -11.56 -7.56
N ALA A 10 6.34 -12.17 -6.95
CA ALA A 10 6.08 -12.03 -5.53
C ALA A 10 7.28 -12.47 -4.68
N GLU A 11 7.89 -13.62 -5.02
CA GLU A 11 9.11 -14.11 -4.36
C GLU A 11 10.29 -13.17 -4.54
N HIS A 12 10.46 -12.62 -5.75
CA HIS A 12 11.50 -11.62 -6.01
C HIS A 12 11.35 -10.38 -5.11
N TYR A 13 10.12 -9.93 -4.82
CA TYR A 13 9.86 -8.77 -3.96
C TYR A 13 9.85 -9.07 -2.46
N ARG A 14 9.97 -10.35 -2.05
CA ARG A 14 9.85 -10.78 -0.64
C ARG A 14 10.74 -9.95 0.30
N GLY A 15 12.00 -9.72 -0.06
CA GLY A 15 12.93 -8.95 0.76
C GLY A 15 12.50 -7.48 0.96
N SER A 16 11.98 -6.85 -0.09
CA SER A 16 11.47 -5.47 0.00
C SER A 16 10.17 -5.41 0.81
N MET A 17 9.27 -6.38 0.65
CA MET A 17 8.04 -6.43 1.44
C MET A 17 8.30 -6.65 2.93
N VAL A 18 9.25 -7.52 3.28
CA VAL A 18 9.65 -7.72 4.68
C VAL A 18 10.21 -6.43 5.29
N ARG A 19 11.05 -5.69 4.56
CA ARG A 19 11.55 -4.39 5.02
C ARG A 19 10.41 -3.38 5.19
N PHE A 20 9.55 -3.26 4.19
CA PHE A 20 8.40 -2.35 4.24
C PHE A 20 7.49 -2.64 5.43
N LEU A 21 7.13 -3.91 5.66
CA LEU A 21 6.31 -4.31 6.80
C LEU A 21 6.99 -3.98 8.15
N ARG A 22 8.30 -4.20 8.27
CA ARG A 22 9.06 -3.83 9.47
C ARG A 22 9.04 -2.32 9.71
N ASP A 23 9.14 -1.51 8.66
CA ASP A 23 9.04 -0.05 8.77
C ASP A 23 7.65 0.36 9.29
N LEU A 24 6.58 -0.30 8.84
CA LEU A 24 5.22 -0.01 9.32
C LEU A 24 5.06 -0.36 10.79
N ILE A 25 5.49 -1.57 11.21
CA ILE A 25 5.41 -2.03 12.60
C ILE A 25 6.20 -1.13 13.56
N ALA A 26 7.31 -0.55 13.11
CA ALA A 26 8.12 0.34 13.92
C ALA A 26 7.47 1.72 14.17
N ILE A 27 6.40 2.05 13.46
CA ILE A 27 5.66 3.31 13.60
C ILE A 27 4.41 3.04 14.45
N PRO A 28 4.31 3.61 15.67
CA PRO A 28 3.08 3.55 16.43
C PRO A 28 1.91 4.12 15.63
N SER A 29 0.80 3.38 15.59
CA SER A 29 -0.40 3.68 14.82
C SER A 29 -1.66 3.34 15.61
N GLU A 30 -1.70 3.68 16.89
CA GLU A 30 -2.93 3.63 17.69
C GLU A 30 -4.05 4.40 16.99
N SER A 31 -5.30 4.02 17.23
CA SER A 31 -6.45 4.71 16.65
C SER A 31 -6.34 6.23 16.89
N THR A 32 -6.59 7.01 15.84
CA THR A 32 -6.41 8.49 15.75
C THR A 32 -4.97 9.00 15.59
N GLN A 33 -3.96 8.13 15.58
CA GLN A 33 -2.54 8.48 15.45
C GLN A 33 -1.86 7.91 14.18
N GLU A 34 -2.65 7.53 13.19
CA GLU A 34 -2.23 6.79 11.99
C GLU A 34 -1.45 7.64 10.97
N LYS A 35 -1.44 8.97 11.12
CA LYS A 35 -0.87 9.89 10.12
C LYS A 35 0.55 9.52 9.69
N ARG A 36 1.41 9.08 10.62
CA ARG A 36 2.79 8.69 10.32
C ARG A 36 2.87 7.40 9.50
N VAL A 37 2.05 6.40 9.84
CA VAL A 37 2.03 5.13 9.10
C VAL A 37 1.45 5.35 7.70
N ILE A 38 0.40 6.17 7.58
CA ILE A 38 -0.17 6.60 6.30
C ILE A 38 0.88 7.28 5.41
N GLN A 39 1.69 8.20 5.96
CA GLN A 39 2.76 8.86 5.20
C GLN A 39 3.82 7.87 4.71
N ARG A 40 4.18 6.87 5.53
CA ARG A 40 5.15 5.83 5.13
C ARG A 40 4.61 4.95 4.02
N ILE A 41 3.32 4.56 4.08
CA ILE A 41 2.65 3.79 3.03
C ILE A 41 2.57 4.60 1.73
N ALA A 42 2.19 5.89 1.82
CA ALA A 42 2.10 6.77 0.66
C ALA A 42 3.45 6.92 -0.06
N ALA A 43 4.55 6.99 0.68
CA ALA A 43 5.90 7.00 0.13
C ALA A 43 6.23 5.70 -0.62
N GLU A 44 5.88 4.54 -0.05
CA GLU A 44 6.08 3.24 -0.71
C GLU A 44 5.27 3.13 -2.01
N MET A 45 3.97 3.47 -1.95
CA MET A 45 3.09 3.43 -3.12
C MET A 45 3.65 4.28 -4.27
N ARG A 46 4.11 5.49 -3.98
CA ARG A 46 4.76 6.36 -4.99
C ARG A 46 6.08 5.77 -5.51
N SER A 47 6.89 5.17 -4.64
CA SER A 47 8.17 4.54 -4.99
C SER A 47 8.00 3.40 -6.00
N THR A 48 6.94 2.58 -5.85
CA THR A 48 6.66 1.48 -6.79
C THR A 48 6.35 1.94 -8.21
N LYS A 49 5.94 3.20 -8.40
CA LYS A 49 5.43 3.75 -9.68
C LYS A 49 4.32 2.89 -10.32
N ALA A 50 3.61 2.10 -9.52
CA ALA A 50 2.58 1.19 -9.99
C ALA A 50 1.17 1.83 -10.00
N PHE A 51 0.99 2.94 -9.27
CA PHE A 51 -0.29 3.62 -9.12
C PHE A 51 -0.37 4.84 -10.04
N ASP A 52 -1.50 4.99 -10.74
CA ASP A 52 -1.80 6.16 -11.57
C ASP A 52 -2.13 7.38 -10.69
N ARG A 53 -2.71 7.13 -9.51
CA ARG A 53 -3.05 8.17 -8.53
C ARG A 53 -2.86 7.67 -7.11
N VAL A 54 -2.24 8.51 -6.27
CA VAL A 54 -2.11 8.31 -4.83
C VAL A 54 -2.54 9.58 -4.11
N TRP A 55 -3.57 9.51 -3.27
CA TRP A 55 -4.11 10.67 -2.55
C TRP A 55 -4.69 10.28 -1.19
N THR A 56 -4.85 11.26 -0.31
CA THR A 56 -5.56 11.11 0.96
C THR A 56 -6.88 11.85 0.92
N ASP A 57 -7.92 11.32 1.58
CA ASP A 57 -9.19 12.02 1.75
C ASP A 57 -9.16 12.97 2.96
N GLY A 58 -10.32 13.56 3.29
CA GLY A 58 -10.48 14.45 4.45
C GLY A 58 -10.50 13.73 5.81
N PHE A 59 -10.66 12.40 5.82
CA PHE A 59 -10.63 11.58 7.03
C PHE A 59 -9.24 11.01 7.33
N GLY A 60 -8.30 11.12 6.39
CA GLY A 60 -6.93 10.62 6.52
C GLY A 60 -6.69 9.26 5.87
N ASN A 61 -7.69 8.69 5.18
CA ASN A 61 -7.54 7.44 4.47
C ASN A 61 -6.66 7.62 3.24
N LEU A 62 -5.79 6.64 2.97
CA LEU A 62 -4.90 6.63 1.82
C LEU A 62 -5.49 5.79 0.69
N PHE A 63 -5.60 6.38 -0.49
CA PHE A 63 -6.09 5.71 -1.69
C PHE A 63 -4.98 5.56 -2.73
N GLY A 64 -4.97 4.40 -3.38
CA GLY A 64 -4.21 4.12 -4.59
C GLY A 64 -5.13 3.64 -5.69
N GLN A 65 -4.99 4.20 -6.89
CA GLN A 65 -5.76 3.80 -8.05
C GLN A 65 -4.85 3.30 -9.16
N VAL A 66 -5.27 2.19 -9.79
CA VAL A 66 -4.68 1.64 -11.02
C VAL A 66 -5.80 1.43 -12.03
N GLY A 67 -5.69 2.06 -13.21
CA GLY A 67 -6.64 1.99 -14.30
C GLY A 67 -7.90 2.87 -14.14
N LYS A 68 -8.70 2.92 -15.21
CA LYS A 68 -9.94 3.72 -15.31
C LYS A 68 -11.01 2.97 -16.12
N GLY A 69 -11.34 1.75 -15.69
CA GLY A 69 -12.33 0.89 -16.34
C GLY A 69 -13.75 1.05 -15.79
N PRO A 70 -14.77 0.47 -16.45
CA PRO A 70 -16.17 0.50 -15.99
C PRO A 70 -16.44 -0.41 -14.78
N ARG A 71 -15.46 -1.25 -14.39
CA ARG A 71 -15.53 -2.13 -13.23
C ARG A 71 -14.41 -1.76 -12.25
N ALA A 72 -14.75 -1.68 -10.97
CA ALA A 72 -13.81 -1.41 -9.89
C ALA A 72 -13.64 -2.64 -8.99
N ILE A 73 -12.41 -2.90 -8.55
CA ILE A 73 -12.08 -3.87 -7.51
C ILE A 73 -11.39 -3.08 -6.40
N ALA A 74 -11.92 -3.15 -5.18
CA ALA A 74 -11.32 -2.54 -4.01
C ALA A 74 -10.51 -3.58 -3.24
N ILE A 75 -9.30 -3.20 -2.83
CA ILE A 75 -8.50 -3.93 -1.83
C ILE A 75 -8.45 -3.01 -0.62
N ASP A 76 -9.04 -3.45 0.47
CA ASP A 76 -9.23 -2.65 1.68
C ASP A 76 -8.47 -3.25 2.86
N ALA A 77 -7.88 -2.39 3.69
CA ALA A 77 -7.13 -2.76 4.87
C ALA A 77 -7.16 -1.62 5.89
N HIS A 78 -7.21 -1.95 7.17
CA HIS A 78 -7.01 -0.99 8.25
C HIS A 78 -5.53 -0.97 8.66
N VAL A 79 -5.06 0.16 9.17
CA VAL A 79 -3.64 0.38 9.53
C VAL A 79 -3.44 0.72 11.00
N ASP A 80 -4.53 1.01 11.71
CA ASP A 80 -4.53 1.21 13.14
C ASP A 80 -4.33 -0.11 13.89
N THR A 81 -3.76 0.00 15.09
CA THR A 81 -3.47 -1.12 15.99
C THR A 81 -4.01 -0.86 17.38
#